data_AF-A0A2M7H1Q8-F1
#
_entry.id   AF-A0A2M7H1Q8-F1
#
_cell.length_a   1.000
_cell.length_b   1.000
_cell.length_c   1.000
_cell.angle_alpha   90.00
_cell.angle_beta   90.00
_cell.angle_gamma   90.00
#
_symmetry.space_group_name_H-M   'P 1'
#
loop_
_entity.id
_entity.type
_entity.pdbx_description
1 polymer ?
#
loop_
_entity_poly.entity_id
_entity_poly.type
_entity_poly.pdbx_seq_one_letter_code
_entity_poly.pdbx_strand_id
1 'polypeptide(L)'
;FYQSLVGSIILAPFVLPRVSTSLPWFYLLSFALLFGIFATFLHFQGIKRIKAQQAGILGYAEPVFGISYAFLFFSEIPTKMSLIGGLLIVLGGYLIFRRFRA
;
A
#
# COMPACT_ATOMS: atom_id res chain seq x y z
N PHE A 1 12.02 -10.83 -2.92
CA PHE A 1 13.23 -10.74 -3.76
C PHE A 1 12.93 -11.08 -5.22
N TYR A 2 12.53 -12.31 -5.56
CA TYR A 2 12.24 -12.70 -6.95
C TYR A 2 11.22 -11.79 -7.66
N GLN A 3 10.12 -11.43 -7.00
CA GLN A 3 9.13 -10.50 -7.55
C GLN A 3 9.74 -9.14 -7.95
N SER A 4 10.59 -8.57 -7.09
CA SER A 4 11.25 -7.30 -7.35
C SER A 4 12.28 -7.40 -8.46
N LEU A 5 13.05 -8.50 -8.51
CA LEU A 5 14.04 -8.74 -9.56
C LEU A 5 13.38 -8.89 -10.93
N VAL A 6 12.35 -9.74 -11.00
CA VAL A 6 11.59 -9.97 -12.24
C VAL A 6 10.89 -8.69 -12.67
N GLY A 7 10.27 -7.95 -11.75
CA GLY A 7 9.66 -6.65 -12.04
C GLY A 7 10.66 -5.64 -12.61
N SER A 8 11.86 -5.53 -12.01
CA SER A 8 12.91 -4.63 -12.51
C SER A 8 13.40 -5.02 -13.90
N ILE A 9 13.59 -6.32 -14.19
CA ILE A 9 14.02 -6.80 -15.51
C ILE A 9 12.96 -6.49 -16.57
N ILE A 10 11.69 -6.76 -16.26
CA ILE A 10 10.57 -6.51 -17.17
C ILE A 10 10.42 -5.01 -17.46
N LEU A 11 10.60 -4.15 -16.45
CA LEU A 11 10.44 -2.71 -16.60
C LEU A 11 11.67 -1.99 -17.17
N ALA A 12 12.87 -2.58 -17.06
CA ALA A 12 14.12 -2.00 -17.54
C ALA A 12 14.05 -1.45 -19.00
N PRO A 13 13.58 -2.21 -20.02
CA PRO A 13 13.55 -1.70 -21.39
C PRO A 13 12.63 -0.48 -21.59
N PHE A 14 11.64 -0.28 -20.71
CA PHE A 14 10.73 0.86 -20.80
C PHE A 14 11.26 2.11 -20.08
N VAL A 15 12.09 1.91 -19.05
CA VAL A 15 12.61 3.00 -18.19
C VAL A 15 13.95 3.52 -18.69
N LEU A 16 14.85 2.63 -19.14
CA LEU A 16 16.20 3.00 -19.58
C LEU A 16 16.23 4.09 -20.67
N PRO A 17 15.35 4.08 -21.70
CA PRO A 17 15.33 5.14 -22.72
C PRO A 17 14.85 6.51 -22.20
N ARG A 18 14.23 6.54 -21.02
CA ARG A 18 13.58 7.74 -20.43
C ARG A 18 14.29 8.24 -19.18
N VAL A 19 15.39 7.59 -18.78
CA VAL A 19 16.15 7.99 -17.60
C VAL A 19 16.91 9.28 -17.89
N SER A 20 16.61 10.32 -17.11
CA SER A 20 17.39 11.56 -17.11
C SER A 20 18.56 11.41 -16.13
N THR A 21 19.70 12.02 -16.45
CA THR A 21 20.88 12.08 -15.57
C THR A 21 20.65 12.91 -14.29
N SER A 22 19.61 13.74 -14.26
CA SER A 22 19.21 14.56 -13.10
C SER A 22 18.25 13.84 -12.13
N LEU A 23 18.38 12.51 -12.00
CA LEU A 23 17.50 11.74 -11.14
C LEU A 23 17.69 12.13 -9.66
N PRO A 24 16.63 12.48 -8.92
CA PRO A 24 16.76 12.86 -7.53
C PRO A 24 16.92 11.62 -6.65
N TRP A 25 18.16 11.15 -6.55
CA TRP A 25 18.56 9.92 -5.84
C TRP A 25 18.04 9.84 -4.42
N PHE A 26 17.92 10.97 -3.72
CA PHE A 26 17.37 11.03 -2.37
C PHE A 26 15.95 10.46 -2.30
N TYR A 27 15.03 10.96 -3.12
CA TYR A 27 13.65 10.46 -3.13
C TYR A 27 13.58 8.98 -3.54
N LEU A 28 14.41 8.56 -4.49
CA LEU A 28 14.45 7.17 -4.96
C LEU A 28 14.91 6.21 -3.86
N LEU A 29 15.97 6.57 -3.13
CA LEU A 29 16.50 5.80 -2.01
C LEU A 29 15.52 5.78 -0.84
N SER A 30 14.93 6.92 -0.49
CA SER A 30 13.90 6.99 0.55
C SER A 30 12.71 6.11 0.22
N PHE A 31 12.23 6.14 -1.03
CA PHE A 31 11.12 5.31 -1.48
C PHE A 31 11.47 3.82 -1.43
N ALA A 32 12.65 3.43 -1.93
CA ALA A 32 13.11 2.06 -1.90
C ALA A 32 13.25 1.52 -0.47
N LEU A 33 13.77 2.33 0.46
CA LEU A 33 13.94 1.95 1.86
C LEU A 33 12.58 1.82 2.57
N LEU A 34 11.71 2.83 2.45
CA LEU A 34 10.43 2.88 3.16
C LEU A 34 9.43 1.86 2.60
N PHE A 35 9.21 1.84 1.30
CA PHE A 35 8.17 0.99 0.69
C PHE A 35 8.72 -0.35 0.23
N GLY A 36 9.92 -0.37 -0.35
CA GLY A 36 10.53 -1.61 -0.84
C GLY A 36 10.94 -2.53 0.31
N ILE A 37 11.67 -2.02 1.29
CA ILE A 37 12.24 -2.83 2.38
C ILE A 37 11.34 -2.82 3.61
N PHE A 38 11.07 -1.65 4.19
CA PHE A 38 10.42 -1.54 5.49
C PHE A 38 8.95 -1.96 5.45
N ALA A 39 8.15 -1.42 4.54
CA ALA A 39 6.73 -1.80 4.41
C ALA A 39 6.56 -3.29 4.06
N THR A 40 7.36 -3.81 3.13
CA THR A 40 7.36 -5.24 2.78
C THR A 40 7.73 -6.11 3.97
N PHE A 41 8.74 -5.72 4.76
CA PHE A 41 9.11 -6.43 5.98
C PHE A 41 7.96 -6.46 6.99
N LEU A 42 7.34 -5.30 7.28
CA LEU A 42 6.18 -5.24 8.17
C LEU A 42 5.01 -6.08 7.66
N HIS A 43 4.73 -6.04 6.36
CA HIS A 43 3.68 -6.84 5.74
C HIS A 43 3.90 -8.34 5.99
N PHE A 44 5.09 -8.86 5.65
CA PHE A 44 5.41 -10.27 5.88
C PHE A 44 5.39 -10.65 7.36
N GLN A 45 5.84 -9.77 8.25
CA GLN A 45 5.78 -10.02 9.70
C GLN A 45 4.34 -9.98 10.24
N GLY A 46 3.48 -9.14 9.66
CA GLY A 46 2.06 -9.03 10.01
C GLY A 46 1.26 -10.24 9.57
N ILE A 47 1.36 -10.64 8.29
CA ILE A 47 0.58 -11.77 7.76
C ILE A 47 0.95 -13.11 8.40
N LYS A 48 2.18 -13.26 8.91
CA LYS A 48 2.59 -14.45 9.70
C LYS A 48 1.86 -14.59 11.03
N ARG A 49 1.27 -13.51 11.56
CA ARG A 49 0.63 -13.45 12.89
C ARG A 49 -0.89 -13.57 12.84
N ILE A 50 -1.49 -13.53 11.64
CA ILE A 50 -2.94 -13.51 11.45
C ILE A 50 -3.35 -14.61 10.46
N LYS A 51 -4.63 -15.01 10.50
CA LYS A 51 -5.15 -15.97 9.51
C LYS A 51 -5.22 -15.32 8.12
N ALA A 52 -5.08 -16.11 7.06
CA ALA A 52 -5.14 -15.63 5.68
C ALA A 52 -6.42 -14.80 5.38
N GLN A 53 -7.55 -15.22 5.95
CA GLN A 53 -8.82 -14.50 5.80
C GLN A 53 -8.79 -13.11 6.46
N GLN A 54 -8.12 -12.96 7.61
CA GLN A 54 -7.95 -11.67 8.27
C GLN A 54 -7.00 -10.76 7.49
N ALA A 55 -5.94 -11.33 6.90
CA ALA A 55 -5.01 -10.57 6.06
C ALA A 55 -5.71 -9.95 4.84
N GLY A 56 -6.60 -10.71 4.17
CA GLY A 56 -7.39 -10.18 3.05
C GLY A 56 -8.30 -9.02 3.46
N ILE A 57 -8.95 -9.12 4.62
CA ILE A 57 -9.82 -8.05 5.13
C ILE A 57 -9.02 -6.80 5.48
N LEU A 58 -7.86 -6.98 6.10
CA LEU A 58 -6.97 -5.89 6.45
C LEU A 58 -6.41 -5.19 5.20
N GLY A 59 -6.21 -5.93 4.11
CA GLY A 59 -5.85 -5.37 2.80
C GLY A 59 -6.89 -4.40 2.26
N TYR A 60 -8.18 -4.61 2.51
CA TYR A 60 -9.21 -3.64 2.12
C TYR A 60 -9.09 -2.29 2.84
N ALA A 61 -8.34 -2.20 3.93
CA ALA A 61 -8.08 -0.91 4.59
C ALA A 61 -7.13 0.00 3.78
N GLU A 62 -6.36 -0.55 2.82
CA GLU A 62 -5.44 0.23 1.98
C GLU A 62 -6.11 1.46 1.31
N PRO A 63 -7.28 1.33 0.65
CA PRO A 63 -8.04 2.48 0.14
C PRO A 63 -8.33 3.57 1.17
N VAL A 64 -8.63 3.21 2.42
CA VAL A 64 -8.95 4.18 3.50
C VAL A 64 -7.69 4.99 3.85
N PHE A 65 -6.55 4.32 3.95
CA PHE A 65 -5.26 4.99 4.14
C PHE A 65 -4.87 5.81 2.91
N GLY A 66 -5.19 5.34 1.69
CA GLY A 66 -4.96 6.08 0.45
C GLY A 66 -5.72 7.42 0.41
N ILE A 67 -7.01 7.41 0.77
CA ILE A 67 -7.82 8.64 0.89
C ILE A 67 -7.23 9.58 1.95
N SER A 68 -6.83 9.03 3.09
CA SER A 68 -6.20 9.80 4.18
C SER A 68 -4.87 10.41 3.74
N TYR A 69 -4.05 9.67 3.00
CA TYR A 69 -2.77 10.10 2.47
C TYR A 69 -2.94 11.20 1.40
N ALA A 70 -3.89 11.04 0.49
CA ALA A 70 -4.25 12.05 -0.51
C ALA A 70 -4.68 13.37 0.14
N PHE A 71 -5.54 13.29 1.15
CA PHE A 71 -5.97 14.47 1.90
C PHE A 71 -4.81 15.16 2.64
N LEU A 72 -3.94 14.39 3.32
CA LEU A 72 -2.86 14.96 4.13
C LEU A 72 -1.70 15.53 3.32
N PHE A 73 -1.26 14.84 2.26
CA PHE A 73 -0.05 15.20 1.52
C PHE A 73 -0.33 15.96 0.23
N PHE A 74 -1.48 15.72 -0.40
CA PHE A 74 -1.85 16.36 -1.66
C PHE A 74 -2.96 17.42 -1.48
N SER A 75 -3.46 17.60 -0.25
CA SER A 75 -4.58 18.51 0.06
C SER A 75 -5.83 18.24 -0.79
N GLU A 76 -5.99 17.01 -1.29
CA GLU A 76 -7.15 16.62 -2.07
C GLU A 76 -8.36 16.42 -1.14
N ILE A 77 -9.41 17.20 -1.35
CA ILE A 77 -10.62 17.10 -0.53
C ILE A 77 -11.36 15.81 -0.91
N PRO A 78 -11.51 14.84 0.01
CA PRO A 78 -12.18 13.60 -0.29
C PRO A 78 -13.65 13.85 -0.63
N THR A 79 -14.12 13.25 -1.72
CA THR A 79 -15.52 13.38 -2.11
C THR A 79 -16.43 12.68 -1.10
N LYS A 80 -17.72 13.07 -1.07
CA LYS A 80 -18.73 12.39 -0.24
C LYS A 80 -18.78 10.88 -0.52
N MET A 81 -18.62 10.47 -1.77
CA MET A 81 -18.60 9.05 -2.16
C MET A 81 -17.35 8.33 -1.63
N SER A 82 -16.18 8.97 -1.67
CA SER A 82 -14.95 8.44 -1.10
C SER A 82 -15.07 8.22 0.42
N LEU A 83 -15.71 9.16 1.12
CA LEU A 83 -15.97 9.05 2.56
C LEU A 83 -16.95 7.91 2.89
N ILE A 84 -18.04 7.79 2.12
CA ILE A 84 -19.02 6.69 2.29
C ILE A 84 -18.34 5.34 2.03
N GLY A 85 -17.59 5.22 0.94
CA GLY A 85 -16.83 3.99 0.63
C GLY A 85 -15.82 3.65 1.72
N GLY A 86 -15.06 4.63 2.19
CA GLY A 86 -14.11 4.44 3.29
C GLY A 86 -14.79 3.99 4.59
N LEU A 87 -15.95 4.59 4.92
CA LEU A 87 -16.74 4.18 6.09
C LEU A 87 -17.24 2.73 5.95
N LEU A 88 -17.75 2.34 4.77
CA LEU A 88 -18.22 0.98 4.51
C LEU A 88 -17.10 -0.06 4.65
N ILE A 89 -15.89 0.25 4.20
CA ILE A 89 -14.71 -0.62 4.36
C ILE A 89 -14.41 -0.84 5.85
N VAL A 90 -14.35 0.24 6.63
CA VAL A 90 -14.06 0.16 8.08
C VAL A 90 -15.13 -0.64 8.80
N LEU A 91 -16.41 -0.40 8.50
CA LEU A 91 -17.54 -1.12 9.09
C LEU A 91 -17.52 -2.61 8.71
N GLY A 92 -17.30 -2.93 7.44
CA GLY A 92 -17.18 -4.31 6.96
C GLY A 92 -16.03 -5.04 7.66
N GLY A 93 -14.87 -4.41 7.75
CA GLY A 93 -13.71 -4.95 8.47
C GLY A 93 -14.02 -5.22 9.95
N TYR A 94 -14.67 -4.26 10.63
CA TYR A 94 -15.07 -4.39 12.03
C TYR A 94 -16.04 -5.56 12.26
N LEU A 95 -17.09 -5.67 11.43
CA LEU A 95 -18.09 -6.73 11.54
C LEU A 95 -17.46 -8.12 11.37
N ILE A 96 -16.59 -8.27 10.38
CA ILE A 96 -15.94 -9.56 10.15
C ILE A 96 -14.94 -9.88 11.28
N PHE A 97 -14.20 -8.90 11.79
CA PHE A 97 -13.31 -9.11 12.94
C PHE A 97 -14.06 -9.54 14.20
N ARG A 98 -15.28 -9.02 14.45
CA ARG A 98 -16.12 -9.49 15.55
C ARG A 98 -16.54 -10.94 15.37
N ARG A 99 -16.89 -11.35 14.14
CA ARG A 99 -17.27 -12.73 13.82
C ARG A 99 -16.16 -13.75 14.11
N PHE A 100 -14.89 -13.34 14.05
CA PHE A 100 -13.75 -14.21 14.36
C PHE A 100 -13.41 -14.32 15.86
N ARG A 101 -13.90 -13.41 16.70
CA ARG A 101 -13.70 -13.48 18.16
C ARG A 101 -14.81 -14.22 18.90
N ALA A 102 -15.99 -14.35 18.31
CA ALA A 102 -17.12 -15.13 18.83
C ALA A 102 -16.99 -16.59 18.39
#